data_AF-A0A1G9CQ00-F1
#
_entry.id   AF-A0A1G9CQ00-F1
#
_cell.length_a   1.000
_cell.length_b   1.000
_cell.length_c   1.000
_cell.angle_alpha   90.00
_cell.angle_beta   90.00
_cell.angle_gamma   90.00
#
_symmetry.space_group_name_H-M   'P 1'
#
loop_
_entity.id
_entity.type
_entity.pdbx_description
1 polymer ?
#
loop_
_entity_poly.entity_id
_entity_poly.type
_entity_poly.pdbx_seq_one_letter_code
_entity_poly.pdbx_strand_id
1 'polypeptide(L)'
;MEAYTLKQHKSTGELHLFVGRFNPPKSDFKCTSSSLSICEKMSKSDSKSNEFTCLTEDEARVKCAEIGRSVCGICVSNLYATYR
;
A
#
# COMPACT_ATOMS: atom_id res chain seq x y z
N MET A 1 5.47 -12.80 5.80
CA MET A 1 5.76 -11.92 4.65
C MET A 1 4.69 -10.84 4.61
N GLU A 2 5.12 -9.58 4.61
CA GLU A 2 4.21 -8.44 4.52
C GLU A 2 3.72 -8.25 3.09
N ALA A 3 2.50 -7.74 2.97
CA ALA A 3 1.85 -7.46 1.70
C ALA A 3 1.49 -5.98 1.65
N TYR A 4 1.78 -5.35 0.51
CA TYR A 4 1.57 -3.93 0.29
C TYR A 4 0.45 -3.72 -0.73
N THR A 5 -0.42 -2.75 -0.44
CA THR A 5 -1.54 -2.36 -1.31
C THR A 5 -1.56 -0.86 -1.44
N LEU A 6 -1.55 -0.34 -2.66
CA LEU A 6 -1.62 1.09 -2.93
C LEU A 6 -3.06 1.49 -3.24
N LYS A 7 -3.61 2.41 -2.45
CA LYS A 7 -5.01 2.84 -2.52
C LYS A 7 -5.09 4.31 -2.87
N GLN A 8 -6.08 4.67 -3.66
CA GLN A 8 -6.34 6.07 -4.02
C GLN A 8 -7.38 6.70 -3.11
N HIS A 9 -7.05 7.86 -2.54
CA HIS A 9 -7.96 8.64 -1.72
C HIS A 9 -9.11 9.21 -2.57
N LYS A 10 -10.35 9.10 -2.07
CA LYS A 10 -11.56 9.57 -2.75
C LYS A 10 -11.51 11.07 -3.09
N SER A 11 -11.19 11.88 -2.09
CA SER A 11 -11.25 13.36 -2.19
C SER A 11 -10.02 14.02 -2.81
N THR A 12 -8.81 13.60 -2.43
CA THR A 12 -7.56 14.25 -2.87
C THR A 12 -6.95 13.60 -4.11
N GLY A 13 -7.30 12.35 -4.41
CA GLY A 13 -6.66 11.57 -5.47
C GLY A 13 -5.24 11.09 -5.14
N GLU A 14 -4.70 11.43 -3.96
CA GLU A 14 -3.39 10.99 -3.46
C GLU A 14 -3.39 9.47 -3.23
N LEU A 15 -2.26 8.82 -3.53
CA LEU A 15 -2.08 7.39 -3.38
C LEU A 15 -1.34 7.07 -2.06
N HIS A 16 -1.94 6.23 -1.22
CA HIS A 16 -1.36 5.83 0.06
C HIS A 16 -1.13 4.32 0.14
N LEU A 17 -0.02 3.92 0.74
CA LEU A 17 0.32 2.51 0.96
C LEU A 17 -0.34 1.98 2.22
N PHE A 18 -0.84 0.76 2.13
CA PHE A 18 -1.42 0.00 3.22
C PHE A 18 -0.66 -1.31 3.38
N VAL A 19 -0.21 -1.59 4.60
CA VAL A 19 0.46 -2.83 4.98
C VAL A 19 -0.57 -3.86 5.43
N GLY A 20 -0.31 -5.12 5.09
CA GLY A 20 -0.97 -6.28 5.65
C GLY A 20 -0.09 -7.51 5.51
N ARG A 21 -0.71 -8.70 5.42
CA ARG A 21 0.02 -9.97 5.34
C ARG A 21 -0.52 -10.83 4.22
N PHE A 22 0.38 -11.52 3.50
CA PHE A 22 -0.03 -12.57 2.58
C PHE A 22 -0.74 -13.69 3.34
N ASN A 23 -1.82 -14.19 2.76
CA ASN A 23 -2.54 -15.33 3.30
C ASN A 23 -1.98 -16.64 2.74
N PRO A 24 -2.24 -17.79 3.41
CA PRO A 24 -1.85 -19.09 2.91
C PRO A 24 -2.47 -19.41 1.52
N PRO A 25 -1.88 -20.31 0.72
CA PRO A 25 -2.32 -20.65 -0.65
C PRO A 25 -3.74 -21.23 -0.81
N LYS A 26 -4.54 -21.28 0.26
CA LYS A 26 -5.92 -21.81 0.30
C LYS A 26 -6.91 -20.86 0.98
N SER A 27 -6.52 -19.62 1.26
CA SER A 27 -7.45 -18.60 1.75
C SER A 27 -8.24 -17.97 0.59
N ASP A 28 -9.47 -17.56 0.88
CA ASP A 28 -10.35 -16.87 -0.07
C ASP A 28 -9.79 -15.53 -0.57
N PHE A 29 -8.83 -14.95 0.16
CA PHE A 29 -8.17 -13.69 -0.17
C PHE A 29 -6.65 -13.87 -0.26
N LYS A 30 -5.99 -13.19 -1.20
CA LYS A 30 -4.53 -13.25 -1.37
C LYS A 30 -3.74 -12.61 -0.23
N CYS A 31 -4.26 -11.53 0.36
CA CYS A 31 -3.65 -10.85 1.49
C CYS A 31 -4.67 -10.11 2.33
N THR A 32 -4.28 -9.77 3.55
CA THR A 32 -4.96 -8.77 4.39
C THR A 32 -4.42 -7.37 4.11
N SER A 33 -5.14 -6.35 4.56
CA SER A 33 -4.69 -4.95 4.55
C SER A 33 -5.19 -4.25 5.80
N SER A 34 -4.34 -3.41 6.40
CA SER A 34 -4.69 -2.58 7.55
C SER A 34 -5.85 -1.62 7.24
N SER A 35 -6.52 -1.16 8.29
CA SER A 35 -7.56 -0.14 8.21
C SER A 35 -6.99 1.25 7.91
N LEU A 36 -5.72 1.49 8.24
CA LEU A 36 -5.02 2.76 8.02
C LEU A 36 -3.82 2.56 7.08
N SER A 37 -3.50 3.62 6.33
CA SER A 37 -2.26 3.71 5.55
C SER A 37 -1.04 3.65 6.47
N ILE A 38 0.12 3.27 5.95
CA ILE A 38 1.38 3.25 6.70
C ILE A 38 1.79 4.62 7.25
N CYS A 39 1.35 5.71 6.61
CA CYS A 39 1.56 7.06 7.12
C CYS A 39 0.41 7.57 8.02
N GLU A 40 -0.58 6.73 8.31
CA GLU A 40 -1.75 7.00 9.15
C GLU A 40 -2.64 8.18 8.70
N LYS A 41 -2.42 8.73 7.50
CA LYS A 41 -3.17 9.87 6.95
C LYS A 41 -4.41 9.50 6.16
N MET A 42 -4.61 8.21 5.87
CA MET A 42 -5.74 7.73 5.09
C MET A 42 -6.33 6.47 5.70
N SER A 43 -7.65 6.45 5.89
CA SER A 43 -8.39 5.24 6.24
C SER A 43 -8.80 4.47 4.99
N LYS A 44 -8.94 3.15 5.11
CA LYS A 44 -9.38 2.26 4.04
C LYS A 44 -10.80 2.62 3.55
N SER A 45 -11.66 3.12 4.43
CA SER A 45 -12.99 3.66 4.08
C SER A 45 -12.93 4.84 3.13
N ASP A 46 -11.82 5.59 3.12
CA ASP A 46 -11.61 6.78 2.30
C ASP A 46 -11.00 6.43 0.94
N SER A 47 -10.77 5.13 0.67
CA SER A 47 -10.25 4.64 -0.61
C SER A 47 -11.33 4.46 -1.67
N LYS A 48 -11.10 4.99 -2.89
CA LYS A 48 -12.00 4.78 -4.04
C LYS A 48 -11.60 3.56 -4.88
N SER A 49 -10.30 3.30 -4.98
CA SER A 49 -9.73 2.26 -5.83
C SER A 49 -8.39 1.79 -5.26
N ASN A 50 -7.90 0.66 -5.79
CA ASN A 50 -6.55 0.18 -5.55
C ASN A 50 -5.78 0.23 -6.88
N GLU A 51 -4.58 0.79 -6.89
CA GLU A 51 -3.68 0.77 -8.04
C GLU A 51 -2.96 -0.57 -8.15
N PHE A 52 -2.60 -1.15 -7.01
CA PHE A 52 -2.13 -2.53 -6.92
C PHE A 52 -2.51 -3.13 -5.57
N THR A 53 -2.55 -4.46 -5.51
CA THR A 53 -2.90 -5.23 -4.32
C THR A 53 -1.90 -6.34 -4.08
N CYS A 54 -1.63 -6.61 -2.79
CA CYS A 54 -0.87 -7.77 -2.35
C CYS A 54 0.50 -7.93 -3.04
N LEU A 55 1.29 -6.86 -3.09
CA LEU A 55 2.68 -6.91 -3.57
C LEU A 55 3.66 -7.11 -2.42
N THR A 56 4.81 -7.69 -2.72
CA THR A 56 5.96 -7.69 -1.81
C THR A 56 6.55 -6.29 -1.66
N GLU A 57 7.45 -6.10 -0.71
CA GLU A 57 8.12 -4.81 -0.49
C GLU A 57 8.86 -4.33 -1.75
N ASP A 58 9.65 -5.21 -2.39
CA ASP A 58 10.42 -4.87 -3.58
C ASP A 58 9.53 -4.56 -4.77
N GLU A 59 8.47 -5.35 -5.00
CA GLU A 59 7.49 -5.06 -6.05
C GLU A 59 6.75 -3.73 -5.81
N ALA A 60 6.38 -3.45 -4.56
CA ALA A 60 5.74 -2.20 -4.18
C ALA A 60 6.67 -1.00 -4.41
N ARG A 61 7.97 -1.13 -4.13
CA ARG A 61 8.97 -0.08 -4.42
C ARG A 61 9.05 0.23 -5.90
N VAL A 62 9.19 -0.80 -6.73
CA VAL A 62 9.25 -0.66 -8.19
C VAL A 62 7.98 0.01 -8.70
N LYS A 63 6.80 -0.44 -8.26
CA LYS A 63 5.52 0.14 -8.67
C LYS A 63 5.34 1.59 -8.21
N CYS A 64 5.73 1.90 -6.96
CA CYS A 64 5.67 3.28 -6.48
C CYS A 64 6.62 4.21 -7.26
N ALA A 65 7.80 3.72 -7.64
CA ALA A 65 8.74 4.46 -8.48
C ALA A 65 8.20 4.69 -9.90
N GLU A 66 7.54 3.68 -10.50
CA GLU A 66 6.88 3.78 -11.82
C GLU A 66 5.74 4.81 -11.82
N ILE A 67 4.95 4.87 -10.75
CA ILE A 67 3.82 5.82 -10.62
C ILE A 67 4.31 7.25 -10.33
N GLY A 68 5.33 7.40 -9.48
CA GLY A 68 5.95 8.68 -9.18
C GLY A 68 5.13 9.58 -8.24
N ARG A 69 5.02 10.88 -8.59
CA ARG A 69 4.63 11.96 -7.66
C ARG A 69 3.21 11.86 -7.08
N SER A 70 2.35 11.01 -7.64
CA SER A 70 0.99 10.77 -7.12
C SER A 70 0.99 9.93 -5.83
N VAL A 71 2.11 9.25 -5.52
CA VAL A 71 2.28 8.48 -4.30
C VAL A 71 2.71 9.36 -3.14
N CYS A 72 2.03 9.22 -2.00
CA CYS A 72 2.35 9.94 -0.77
C CYS A 72 3.82 9.72 -0.38
N GLY A 73 4.60 10.80 -0.34
CA GLY A 73 6.04 10.73 -0.09
C GLY A 73 6.39 10.08 1.26
N ILE A 74 5.55 10.26 2.29
CA ILE A 74 5.75 9.63 3.60
C ILE A 74 5.56 8.11 3.50
N CYS A 75 4.57 7.65 2.72
CA CYS A 75 4.36 6.22 2.51
C CYS A 75 5.58 5.59 1.83
N VAL A 76 6.13 6.25 0.82
CA VAL A 76 7.34 5.81 0.11
C VAL A 76 8.54 5.79 1.05
N SER A 77 8.77 6.84 1.85
CA SER A 77 9.86 6.87 2.84
C SER A 77 9.77 5.73 3.85
N ASN A 78 8.57 5.41 4.35
CA ASN A 78 8.38 4.26 5.25
C ASN A 78 8.74 2.93 4.57
N LEU A 79 8.39 2.78 3.28
CA LEU A 79 8.73 1.59 2.50
C LEU A 79 10.24 1.41 2.29
N TYR A 80 11.03 2.49 2.34
CA TYR A 80 12.49 2.42 2.26
C TYR A 80 13.18 2.41 3.64
N ALA A 81 12.48 2.79 4.71
CA ALA A 81 13.04 2.85 6.07
C ALA A 81 13.19 1.47 6.73
N THR A 82 12.60 0.41 6.18
CA THR A 82 12.75 -0.98 6.63
C THR A 82 14.13 -1.59 6.34
N TYR A 83 15.03 -0.89 5.65
CA TYR A 83 16.46 -1.22 5.58
C TYR A 83 17.19 -0.75 6.85
N ARG A 84 17.14 -1.55 7.92
CA ARG A 84 18.06 -1.43 9.06
C ARG A 84 18.57 -2.78 9.52
#